data_AF-A0A0R1RK49-F1
#
_entry.id   AF-A0A0R1RK49-F1
#
_cell.length_a   1.000
_cell.length_b   1.000
_cell.length_c   1.000
_cell.angle_alpha   90.00
_cell.angle_beta   90.00
_cell.angle_gamma   90.00
#
_symmetry.space_group_name_H-M   'P 1'
#
loop_
_entity.id
_entity.type
_entity.pdbx_description
1 polymer ?
#
loop_
_entity_poly.entity_id
_entity_poly.type
_entity_poly.pdbx_seq_one_letter_code
_entity_poly.pdbx_strand_id
1 'polypeptide(L)'
;MPSAIIPVFYAISEDFAPYAAVSIKSLTSNADSNDHYQVIILHQGLSDQTKASLSALSTPNVAVRFKALTQSLSAIQNQHQNFLRADFFTLTIFYRLFIADMFPQFEKAIYIDSDTVIPGNLANLYELPLANNLIGAAPDHSIEHVPPMVDYITNALGLPANEYINSGVLLLNLTKLREEHFSQRFLKFLQTYQFDCIAPDQDYLNTMCHGRIRYLDEVWDAMPKDPQYAPVKNPQLIHYNLFYKPWYFDHIMYGHYFWQYADQTSYKDMLHQQLNDYTTAQRDADRAKLTTLMTKAGQLPDTPTTFKKVAATGVPIRV
;
A
#
# COMPACT_ATOMS: atom_id res chain seq x y z
N MET A 1 1.82 -12.22 30.26
CA MET A 1 1.23 -12.66 28.98
C MET A 1 2.34 -12.55 27.95
N PRO A 2 2.62 -13.54 27.09
CA PRO A 2 3.49 -13.30 25.95
C PRO A 2 2.92 -12.12 25.16
N SER A 3 3.77 -11.18 24.75
CA SER A 3 3.37 -10.05 23.92
C SER A 3 2.70 -10.59 22.64
N ALA A 4 1.58 -9.99 22.24
CA ALA A 4 0.86 -10.43 21.04
C ALA A 4 1.77 -10.26 19.82
N ILE A 5 1.87 -11.27 18.96
CA ILE A 5 2.64 -11.18 17.72
C ILE A 5 1.95 -10.18 16.78
N ILE A 6 2.68 -9.20 16.28
CA ILE A 6 2.23 -8.16 15.34
C ILE A 6 2.49 -8.66 13.90
N PRO A 7 1.45 -9.06 13.14
CA PRO A 7 1.63 -9.47 11.75
C PRO A 7 1.75 -8.24 10.84
N VAL A 8 2.85 -8.18 10.08
CA VAL A 8 3.15 -7.11 9.12
C VAL A 8 3.27 -7.73 7.73
N PHE A 9 2.51 -7.24 6.76
CA PHE A 9 2.46 -7.77 5.41
C PHE A 9 3.11 -6.84 4.40
N TYR A 10 3.87 -7.42 3.49
CA TYR A 10 4.36 -6.79 2.27
C TYR A 10 3.90 -7.62 1.08
N ALA A 11 3.60 -6.98 -0.06
CA ALA A 11 3.37 -7.67 -1.33
C ALA A 11 4.39 -7.18 -2.36
N ILE A 12 5.30 -8.05 -2.80
CA ILE A 12 6.43 -7.63 -3.66
C ILE A 12 6.71 -8.63 -4.79
N SER A 13 7.25 -8.10 -5.88
CA SER A 13 8.00 -8.81 -6.91
C SER A 13 9.51 -8.65 -6.69
N GLU A 14 10.32 -9.35 -7.48
CA GLU A 14 11.78 -9.39 -7.36
C GLU A 14 12.42 -8.00 -7.42
N ASP A 15 11.94 -7.15 -8.33
CA ASP A 15 12.40 -5.77 -8.56
C ASP A 15 12.10 -4.81 -7.41
N PHE A 16 11.14 -5.15 -6.54
CA PHE A 16 10.82 -4.34 -5.35
C PHE A 16 11.48 -4.85 -4.07
N ALA A 17 12.19 -5.99 -4.12
CA ALA A 17 12.92 -6.52 -2.97
C ALA A 17 13.96 -5.56 -2.36
N PRO A 18 14.73 -4.77 -3.15
CA PRO A 18 15.66 -3.80 -2.60
C PRO A 18 14.97 -2.78 -1.68
N TYR A 19 13.80 -2.26 -2.07
CA TYR A 19 13.07 -1.26 -1.30
C TYR A 19 12.42 -1.87 -0.07
N ALA A 20 11.81 -3.06 -0.21
CA ALA A 20 11.26 -3.80 0.92
C ALA A 20 12.35 -4.14 1.95
N ALA A 21 13.59 -4.41 1.52
CA ALA A 21 14.71 -4.60 2.42
C ALA A 21 15.02 -3.34 3.24
N VAL A 22 14.93 -2.14 2.64
CA VAL A 22 15.08 -0.87 3.37
C VAL A 22 13.96 -0.70 4.41
N SER A 23 12.71 -0.95 4.01
CA SER A 23 11.55 -0.88 4.92
C SER A 23 11.70 -1.85 6.10
N ILE A 24 11.98 -3.13 5.84
CA ILE A 24 12.18 -4.16 6.89
C ILE A 24 13.41 -3.82 7.75
N LYS A 25 14.49 -3.30 7.15
CA LYS A 25 15.67 -2.88 7.90
C LYS A 25 15.36 -1.72 8.85
N SER A 26 14.52 -0.78 8.43
CA SER A 26 14.07 0.31 9.31
C SER A 26 13.17 -0.20 10.45
N LEU A 27 12.24 -1.13 10.17
CA LEU A 27 11.46 -1.80 11.22
C LEU A 27 12.37 -2.49 12.25
N THR A 28 13.27 -3.34 11.79
CA THR A 28 14.16 -4.13 12.66
C THR A 28 15.14 -3.27 13.47
N SER A 29 15.45 -2.07 13.00
CA SER A 29 16.33 -1.13 13.70
C SER A 29 15.61 -0.29 14.75
N ASN A 30 14.29 -0.14 14.66
CA ASN A 30 13.49 0.71 15.56
C ASN A 30 12.44 -0.05 16.38
N ALA A 31 12.32 -1.37 16.18
CA ALA A 31 11.42 -2.22 16.95
C ALA A 31 11.85 -2.28 18.44
N ASP A 32 10.91 -2.03 19.35
CA ASP A 32 11.14 -2.28 20.77
C ASP A 32 11.34 -3.79 21.01
N SER A 33 12.33 -4.14 21.83
CA SER A 33 12.65 -5.54 22.15
C SER A 33 11.50 -6.31 22.82
N ASN A 34 10.51 -5.62 23.39
CA ASN A 34 9.33 -6.23 23.99
C ASN A 34 8.24 -6.57 22.95
N ASP A 35 8.28 -5.94 21.78
CA ASP A 35 7.33 -6.15 20.69
C ASP A 35 7.83 -7.24 19.76
N HIS A 36 6.94 -8.19 19.43
CA HIS A 36 7.27 -9.33 18.58
C HIS A 36 6.55 -9.22 17.24
N TYR A 37 7.30 -9.21 16.15
CA TYR A 37 6.76 -9.02 14.81
C TYR A 37 6.91 -10.28 13.97
N GLN A 38 5.89 -10.55 13.16
CA GLN A 38 5.96 -11.51 12.08
C GLN A 38 5.77 -10.77 10.75
N VAL A 39 6.88 -10.52 10.05
CA VAL A 39 6.88 -9.97 8.69
C VAL A 39 6.57 -11.09 7.70
N ILE A 40 5.50 -10.94 6.92
CA ILE A 40 5.03 -11.92 5.95
C ILE A 40 5.06 -11.28 4.56
N ILE A 41 5.98 -11.76 3.73
CA ILE A 41 6.19 -11.28 2.38
C ILE A 41 5.37 -12.15 1.43
N LEU A 42 4.29 -11.58 0.91
CA LEU A 42 3.46 -12.14 -0.15
C LEU A 42 4.18 -11.93 -1.48
N HIS A 43 4.40 -13.00 -2.24
CA HIS A 43 5.17 -12.87 -3.46
C HIS A 43 4.81 -13.91 -4.51
N GLN A 44 5.17 -13.62 -5.76
CA GLN A 44 5.11 -14.58 -6.85
C GLN A 44 6.50 -14.69 -7.50
N GLY A 45 7.24 -15.74 -7.15
CA GLY A 45 8.50 -16.04 -7.83
C GLY A 45 9.75 -15.31 -7.33
N LEU A 46 9.83 -14.94 -6.04
CA LEU A 46 11.10 -14.46 -5.48
C LEU A 46 12.17 -15.56 -5.58
N SER A 47 13.36 -15.15 -6.02
CA SER A 47 14.55 -16.00 -6.06
C SER A 47 14.96 -16.42 -4.64
N ASP A 48 15.62 -17.57 -4.52
CA ASP A 48 16.10 -18.03 -3.22
C ASP A 48 17.20 -17.12 -2.66
N GLN A 49 17.98 -16.46 -3.53
CA GLN A 49 18.93 -15.43 -3.15
C GLN A 49 18.22 -14.24 -2.49
N THR A 50 17.15 -13.72 -3.11
CA THR A 50 16.38 -12.61 -2.53
C THR A 50 15.70 -13.00 -1.23
N LYS A 51 15.12 -14.21 -1.14
CA LYS A 51 14.57 -14.71 0.14
C LYS A 51 15.64 -14.81 1.22
N ALA A 52 16.85 -15.26 0.88
CA ALA A 52 17.97 -15.33 1.82
C ALA A 52 18.38 -13.93 2.30
N SER A 53 18.53 -12.97 1.38
CA SER A 53 18.84 -11.57 1.71
C SER A 53 17.81 -10.94 2.63
N LEU A 54 16.51 -11.11 2.33
CA LEU A 54 15.42 -10.59 3.17
C LEU A 54 15.31 -11.33 4.51
N SER A 55 15.54 -12.65 4.54
CA SER A 55 15.55 -13.44 5.78
C SER A 55 16.65 -12.99 6.73
N ALA A 56 17.81 -12.59 6.20
CA ALA A 56 18.96 -12.12 6.97
C ALA A 56 18.68 -10.82 7.74
N LEU A 57 17.58 -10.11 7.43
CA LEU A 57 17.13 -8.94 8.18
C LEU A 57 16.40 -9.31 9.49
N SER A 58 16.09 -10.59 9.72
CA SER A 58 15.40 -11.02 10.94
C SER A 58 16.23 -10.70 12.20
N THR A 59 15.54 -10.37 13.29
CA THR A 59 16.12 -10.16 14.64
C THR A 59 15.44 -11.11 15.64
N PRO A 60 15.88 -11.21 16.91
CA PRO A 60 15.23 -12.07 17.89
C PRO A 60 13.72 -11.80 18.06
N ASN A 61 13.30 -10.55 17.86
CA ASN A 61 11.92 -10.10 18.02
C ASN A 61 11.21 -9.78 16.68
N VAL A 62 11.88 -9.92 15.52
CA VAL A 62 11.28 -9.71 14.19
C VAL A 62 11.58 -10.89 13.28
N ALA A 63 10.57 -11.70 12.97
CA ALA A 63 10.71 -12.87 12.10
C ALA A 63 10.24 -12.56 10.67
N VAL A 64 11.10 -12.75 9.67
CA VAL A 64 10.73 -12.65 8.25
C VAL A 64 10.28 -14.02 7.71
N ARG A 65 9.14 -14.04 7.03
CA ARG A 65 8.50 -15.23 6.45
C ARG A 65 7.98 -14.92 5.05
N PHE A 66 7.83 -15.96 4.23
CA PHE A 66 7.42 -15.83 2.84
C PHE A 66 6.17 -16.65 2.58
N LYS A 67 5.23 -16.07 1.82
CA LYS A 67 4.08 -16.77 1.27
C LYS A 67 4.11 -16.63 -0.25
N ALA A 68 4.51 -17.72 -0.91
CA ALA A 68 4.36 -17.82 -2.34
C ALA A 68 2.88 -17.88 -2.70
N LEU A 69 2.47 -17.06 -3.67
CA LEU A 69 1.13 -17.02 -4.23
C LEU A 69 1.16 -17.79 -5.55
N THR A 70 0.98 -19.10 -5.47
CA THR A 70 1.04 -20.03 -6.60
C THR A 70 -0.35 -20.22 -7.20
N GLN A 71 -0.76 -19.41 -8.19
CA GLN A 71 -1.98 -19.57 -9.03
C GLN A 71 -3.33 -19.87 -8.30
N SER A 72 -3.36 -19.94 -6.97
CA SER A 72 -4.50 -20.39 -6.20
C SER A 72 -5.41 -19.22 -5.83
N LEU A 73 -5.69 -18.36 -6.82
CA LEU A 73 -7.03 -17.80 -6.86
C LEU A 73 -8.04 -18.85 -7.32
N SER A 74 -7.61 -20.00 -7.84
CA SER A 74 -8.50 -21.13 -8.17
C SER A 74 -9.39 -21.59 -7.00
N ALA A 75 -8.98 -21.40 -5.75
CA ALA A 75 -9.83 -21.65 -4.58
C ALA A 75 -10.94 -20.59 -4.41
N ILE A 76 -10.69 -19.34 -4.83
CA ILE A 76 -11.70 -18.28 -4.93
C ILE A 76 -12.54 -18.44 -6.20
N GLN A 77 -12.05 -19.20 -7.19
CA GLN A 77 -12.75 -19.54 -8.43
C GLN A 77 -13.81 -20.67 -8.29
N ASN A 78 -13.99 -21.29 -7.12
CA ASN A 78 -14.98 -22.37 -7.01
C ASN A 78 -16.43 -21.90 -6.82
N GLN A 79 -16.73 -20.61 -7.00
CA GLN A 79 -18.10 -20.12 -7.06
C GLN A 79 -18.35 -19.39 -8.40
N HIS A 80 -18.92 -20.16 -9.32
CA HIS A 80 -19.67 -19.75 -10.52
C HIS A 80 -18.93 -18.91 -11.60
N GLN A 81 -18.52 -19.65 -12.65
CA GLN A 81 -18.44 -19.33 -14.08
C GLN A 81 -17.86 -17.97 -14.55
N ASN A 82 -16.83 -18.10 -15.41
CA ASN A 82 -16.12 -17.07 -16.17
C ASN A 82 -15.06 -16.27 -15.41
N PHE A 83 -14.00 -16.96 -14.97
CA PHE A 83 -12.84 -16.32 -14.39
C PHE A 83 -11.98 -15.63 -15.44
N LEU A 84 -12.01 -14.30 -15.39
CA LEU A 84 -11.26 -13.40 -16.26
C LEU A 84 -9.77 -13.77 -16.32
N ARG A 85 -9.26 -13.77 -17.55
CA ARG A 85 -7.88 -13.40 -17.88
C ARG A 85 -7.66 -11.95 -17.41
N ALA A 86 -7.44 -11.75 -16.13
CA ALA A 86 -6.75 -10.56 -15.65
C ALA A 86 -5.26 -10.85 -15.78
N ASP A 87 -4.54 -10.06 -16.57
CA ASP A 87 -3.09 -10.22 -16.73
C ASP A 87 -2.39 -10.21 -15.36
N PHE A 88 -1.39 -11.07 -15.21
CA PHE A 88 -0.77 -11.42 -13.92
C PHE A 88 -0.19 -10.22 -13.13
N PHE A 89 0.16 -9.13 -13.81
CA PHE A 89 0.60 -7.87 -13.19
C PHE A 89 -0.50 -7.20 -12.33
N THR A 90 -1.77 -7.42 -12.70
CA THR A 90 -2.96 -6.90 -12.02
C THR A 90 -3.25 -7.61 -10.69
N LEU A 91 -2.61 -8.75 -10.40
CA LEU A 91 -2.92 -9.53 -9.20
C LEU A 91 -2.11 -9.12 -7.97
N THR A 92 -0.85 -8.69 -8.13
CA THR A 92 0.02 -8.34 -6.98
C THR A 92 -0.49 -7.13 -6.21
N ILE A 93 -0.98 -6.11 -6.91
CA ILE A 93 -1.54 -4.89 -6.30
C ILE A 93 -2.74 -5.20 -5.38
N PHE A 94 -3.51 -6.25 -5.70
CA PHE A 94 -4.69 -6.65 -4.95
C PHE A 94 -4.42 -7.61 -3.80
N TYR A 95 -3.20 -8.13 -3.62
CA TYR A 95 -2.91 -9.09 -2.55
C TYR A 95 -3.27 -8.55 -1.16
N ARG A 96 -3.11 -7.23 -0.95
CA ARG A 96 -3.51 -6.56 0.29
C ARG A 96 -5.00 -6.74 0.63
N LEU A 97 -5.87 -6.80 -0.38
CA LEU A 97 -7.32 -6.97 -0.23
C LEU A 97 -7.73 -8.39 0.18
N PHE A 98 -6.84 -9.37 0.00
CA PHE A 98 -7.11 -10.79 0.30
C PHE A 98 -6.44 -11.26 1.59
N ILE A 99 -5.70 -10.40 2.31
CA ILE A 99 -4.98 -10.79 3.54
C ILE A 99 -5.93 -11.42 4.56
N ALA A 100 -7.14 -10.87 4.71
CA ALA A 100 -8.13 -11.35 5.67
C ALA A 100 -8.54 -12.82 5.44
N ASP A 101 -8.66 -13.23 4.16
CA ASP A 101 -8.99 -14.60 3.78
C ASP A 101 -7.78 -15.54 3.84
N MET A 102 -6.61 -15.06 3.44
CA MET A 102 -5.39 -15.86 3.38
C MET A 102 -4.83 -16.20 4.77
N PHE A 103 -5.11 -15.35 5.77
CA PHE A 103 -4.56 -15.47 7.12
C PHE A 103 -5.68 -15.37 8.19
N PRO A 104 -6.60 -16.36 8.24
CA PRO A 104 -7.74 -16.36 9.16
C PRO A 104 -7.33 -16.43 10.64
N GLN A 105 -6.10 -16.85 10.93
CA GLN A 105 -5.55 -16.88 12.29
C GLN A 105 -5.27 -15.49 12.89
N PHE A 106 -5.24 -14.44 12.06
CA PHE A 106 -5.03 -13.08 12.53
C PHE A 106 -6.35 -12.29 12.56
N GLU A 107 -6.54 -11.53 13.63
CA GLU A 107 -7.69 -10.64 13.81
C GLU A 107 -7.39 -9.21 13.33
N LYS A 108 -6.14 -8.78 13.47
CA LYS A 108 -5.65 -7.45 13.08
C LYS A 108 -4.24 -7.57 12.52
N ALA A 109 -3.93 -6.77 11.51
CA ALA A 109 -2.61 -6.74 10.87
C ALA A 109 -2.23 -5.35 10.36
N ILE A 110 -0.96 -5.16 10.02
CA ILE A 110 -0.49 -4.00 9.27
C ILE A 110 -0.08 -4.46 7.88
N TYR A 111 -0.49 -3.72 6.85
CA TYR A 111 0.07 -3.84 5.50
C TYR A 111 0.92 -2.60 5.21
N ILE A 112 2.06 -2.80 4.56
CA ILE A 112 3.01 -1.74 4.19
C ILE A 112 3.52 -1.99 2.76
N ASP A 113 3.50 -0.96 1.92
CA ASP A 113 4.15 -0.99 0.61
C ASP A 113 5.68 -1.00 0.72
N SER A 114 6.36 -1.54 -0.30
CA SER A 114 7.81 -1.77 -0.27
C SER A 114 8.64 -0.49 -0.24
N ASP A 115 8.11 0.60 -0.77
CA ASP A 115 8.73 1.93 -0.88
C ASP A 115 8.50 2.79 0.36
N THR A 116 8.73 2.19 1.53
CA THR A 116 8.52 2.83 2.83
C THR A 116 9.75 2.76 3.71
N VAL A 117 9.80 3.63 4.73
CA VAL A 117 10.77 3.61 5.83
C VAL A 117 10.00 3.83 7.13
N ILE A 118 10.34 3.07 8.16
CA ILE A 118 9.68 3.02 9.47
C ILE A 118 10.68 3.52 10.52
N PRO A 119 10.84 4.85 10.67
CA PRO A 119 11.71 5.42 11.71
C PRO A 119 11.10 5.37 13.11
N GLY A 120 9.78 5.17 13.24
CA GLY A 120 9.07 5.07 14.51
C GLY A 120 8.90 3.63 15.03
N ASN A 121 8.30 3.48 16.21
CA ASN A 121 7.89 2.16 16.73
C ASN A 121 6.54 1.76 16.12
N LEU A 122 6.55 0.77 15.23
CA LEU A 122 5.36 0.30 14.50
C LEU A 122 4.29 -0.32 15.41
N ALA A 123 4.64 -0.81 16.61
CA ALA A 123 3.67 -1.33 17.56
C ALA A 123 2.64 -0.27 17.96
N ASN A 124 3.04 1.01 18.06
CA ASN A 124 2.12 2.10 18.37
C ASN A 124 1.01 2.24 17.33
N LEU A 125 1.29 1.98 16.04
CA LEU A 125 0.27 1.90 15.00
C LEU A 125 -0.64 0.69 15.22
N TYR A 126 -0.04 -0.48 15.49
CA TYR A 126 -0.80 -1.71 15.70
C TYR A 126 -1.79 -1.56 16.86
N GLU A 127 -1.40 -0.92 17.95
CA GLU A 127 -2.23 -0.76 19.16
C GLU A 127 -3.45 0.15 18.98
N LEU A 128 -3.48 0.98 17.93
CA LEU A 128 -4.62 1.86 17.69
C LEU A 128 -5.94 1.07 17.56
N PRO A 129 -7.02 1.49 18.26
CA PRO A 129 -8.28 0.75 18.23
C PRO A 129 -9.03 1.02 16.93
N LEU A 130 -9.33 -0.02 16.15
CA LEU A 130 -10.17 0.09 14.96
C LEU A 130 -11.68 0.06 15.27
N ALA A 131 -12.09 -0.45 16.44
CA ALA A 131 -13.51 -0.64 16.77
C ALA A 131 -14.28 -1.37 15.64
N ASN A 132 -15.33 -0.74 15.09
CA ASN A 132 -16.13 -1.29 13.99
C ASN A 132 -15.62 -0.92 12.59
N ASN A 133 -14.53 -0.16 12.50
CA ASN A 133 -13.91 0.21 11.22
C ASN A 133 -13.22 -1.01 10.60
N LEU A 134 -13.27 -1.06 9.27
CA LEU A 134 -12.67 -2.12 8.46
C LEU A 134 -11.16 -1.94 8.34
N ILE A 135 -10.73 -0.69 8.22
CA ILE A 135 -9.33 -0.31 8.08
C ILE A 135 -9.03 0.97 8.85
N GLY A 136 -7.76 1.19 9.15
CA GLY A 136 -7.20 2.50 9.46
C GLY A 136 -6.14 2.88 8.44
N ALA A 137 -6.21 4.10 7.93
CA ALA A 137 -5.29 4.63 6.92
C ALA A 137 -5.21 6.15 7.05
N ALA A 138 -4.11 6.76 6.62
CA ALA A 138 -3.96 8.21 6.61
C ALA A 138 -4.57 8.81 5.32
N PRO A 139 -5.20 9.99 5.39
CA PRO A 139 -5.59 10.74 4.20
C PRO A 139 -4.39 11.05 3.29
N ASP A 140 -4.58 10.96 1.97
CA ASP A 140 -3.57 11.29 0.98
C ASP A 140 -3.52 12.80 0.71
N HIS A 141 -2.87 13.52 1.63
CA HIS A 141 -2.68 14.97 1.50
C HIS A 141 -1.74 15.38 0.36
N SER A 142 -1.10 14.43 -0.35
CA SER A 142 -0.23 14.76 -1.50
C SER A 142 -1.03 15.20 -2.74
N ILE A 143 -2.30 14.81 -2.82
CA ILE A 143 -3.18 15.06 -3.98
C ILE A 143 -4.40 15.94 -3.65
N GLU A 144 -4.67 16.23 -2.38
CA GLU A 144 -5.87 16.94 -1.93
C GLU A 144 -6.05 18.33 -2.56
N HIS A 145 -4.95 18.98 -2.97
CA HIS A 145 -4.98 20.30 -3.60
C HIS A 145 -4.79 20.26 -5.13
N VAL A 146 -4.80 19.07 -5.73
CA VAL A 146 -4.57 18.88 -7.16
C VAL A 146 -5.93 18.81 -7.86
N PRO A 147 -6.36 19.85 -8.62
CA PRO A 147 -7.75 19.97 -9.08
C PRO A 147 -8.28 18.76 -9.87
N PRO A 148 -7.51 18.16 -10.81
CA PRO A 148 -7.96 16.94 -11.50
C PRO A 148 -8.21 15.75 -10.57
N MET A 149 -7.43 15.62 -9.49
CA MET A 149 -7.62 14.55 -8.49
C MET A 149 -8.83 14.84 -7.60
N VAL A 150 -9.04 16.09 -7.19
CA VAL A 150 -10.24 16.48 -6.42
C VAL A 150 -11.51 16.20 -7.21
N ASP A 151 -11.52 16.56 -8.49
CA ASP A 151 -12.64 16.29 -9.39
C ASP A 151 -12.85 14.78 -9.57
N TYR A 152 -11.78 14.02 -9.80
CA TYR A 152 -11.82 12.56 -9.86
C TYR A 152 -12.45 11.92 -8.60
N ILE A 153 -11.92 12.25 -7.42
CA ILE A 153 -12.40 11.67 -6.15
C ILE A 153 -13.87 12.05 -5.91
N THR A 154 -14.22 13.31 -6.15
CA THR A 154 -15.58 13.82 -5.88
C THR A 154 -16.61 13.32 -6.88
N ASN A 155 -16.25 13.24 -8.17
CA ASN A 155 -17.20 13.04 -9.26
C ASN A 155 -17.12 11.66 -9.92
N ALA A 156 -15.97 10.97 -9.86
CA ALA A 156 -15.90 9.56 -10.23
C ALA A 156 -16.11 8.63 -9.03
N LEU A 157 -15.42 8.86 -7.91
CA LEU A 157 -15.53 7.97 -6.73
C LEU A 157 -16.75 8.28 -5.86
N GLY A 158 -17.16 9.55 -5.79
CA GLY A 158 -18.28 9.99 -4.96
C GLY A 158 -17.89 10.17 -3.49
N LEU A 159 -16.64 10.60 -3.24
CA LEU A 159 -16.06 10.76 -1.91
C LEU A 159 -15.61 12.21 -1.69
N PRO A 160 -15.57 12.70 -0.43
CA PRO A 160 -14.87 13.93 -0.11
C PRO A 160 -13.35 13.79 -0.34
N ALA A 161 -12.72 14.75 -1.01
CA ALA A 161 -11.29 14.67 -1.33
C ALA A 161 -10.38 14.60 -0.09
N ASN A 162 -10.76 15.27 0.99
CA ASN A 162 -10.04 15.27 2.28
C ASN A 162 -10.21 13.96 3.08
N GLU A 163 -11.09 13.06 2.65
CA GLU A 163 -11.33 11.75 3.24
C GLU A 163 -10.71 10.62 2.42
N TYR A 164 -10.08 10.93 1.29
CA TYR A 164 -9.45 9.93 0.44
C TYR A 164 -8.11 9.50 1.02
N ILE A 165 -7.96 8.20 1.30
CA ILE A 165 -6.78 7.62 1.93
C ILE A 165 -5.78 7.09 0.92
N ASN A 166 -4.52 7.02 1.34
CA ASN A 166 -3.50 6.24 0.65
C ASN A 166 -3.57 4.76 1.09
N SER A 167 -3.40 3.82 0.16
CA SER A 167 -3.49 2.38 0.46
C SER A 167 -2.15 1.71 0.79
N GLY A 168 -1.05 2.45 0.79
CA GLY A 168 0.29 1.91 1.03
C GLY A 168 0.59 1.60 2.48
N VAL A 169 -0.15 2.19 3.42
CA VAL A 169 -0.11 1.83 4.84
C VAL A 169 -1.51 1.58 5.35
N LEU A 170 -1.80 0.35 5.76
CA LEU A 170 -3.13 -0.03 6.25
C LEU A 170 -3.02 -0.75 7.59
N LEU A 171 -3.75 -0.28 8.58
CA LEU A 171 -4.10 -1.05 9.77
C LEU A 171 -5.40 -1.81 9.48
N LEU A 172 -5.32 -3.13 9.32
CA LEU A 172 -6.41 -3.97 8.83
C LEU A 172 -7.18 -4.61 9.98
N ASN A 173 -8.50 -4.45 10.01
CA ASN A 173 -9.40 -5.24 10.85
C ASN A 173 -9.78 -6.53 10.11
N LEU A 174 -8.90 -7.54 10.17
CA LEU A 174 -9.10 -8.77 9.41
C LEU A 174 -10.37 -9.51 9.81
N THR A 175 -10.76 -9.44 11.09
CA THR A 175 -12.04 -10.00 11.55
C THR A 175 -13.22 -9.31 10.88
N LYS A 176 -13.29 -7.96 10.91
CA LYS A 176 -14.40 -7.24 10.26
C LYS A 176 -14.39 -7.37 8.74
N LEU A 177 -13.24 -7.39 8.10
CA LEU A 177 -13.13 -7.61 6.66
C LEU A 177 -13.69 -8.99 6.24
N ARG A 178 -13.47 -10.03 7.05
CA ARG A 178 -14.07 -11.36 6.83
C ARG A 178 -15.58 -11.37 7.08
N GLU A 179 -16.05 -10.76 8.17
CA GLU A 179 -17.48 -10.65 8.50
C GLU A 179 -18.28 -9.97 7.37
N GLU A 180 -17.68 -8.96 6.73
CA GLU A 180 -18.29 -8.22 5.63
C GLU A 180 -18.12 -8.86 4.24
N HIS A 181 -17.46 -10.02 4.17
CA HIS A 181 -17.13 -10.69 2.92
C HIS A 181 -16.44 -9.73 1.91
N PHE A 182 -15.51 -8.91 2.42
CA PHE A 182 -14.96 -7.76 1.69
C PHE A 182 -14.34 -8.17 0.35
N SER A 183 -13.47 -9.19 0.36
CA SER A 183 -12.76 -9.68 -0.83
C SER A 183 -13.73 -10.23 -1.90
N GLN A 184 -14.78 -10.94 -1.49
CA GLN A 184 -15.79 -11.45 -2.42
C GLN A 184 -16.60 -10.31 -3.03
N ARG A 185 -16.96 -9.29 -2.25
CA ARG A 185 -17.63 -8.08 -2.75
C ARG A 185 -16.73 -7.31 -3.71
N PHE A 186 -15.45 -7.14 -3.38
CA PHE A 186 -14.46 -6.51 -4.25
C PHE A 186 -14.38 -7.22 -5.61
N LEU A 187 -14.20 -8.55 -5.61
CA LEU A 187 -14.14 -9.33 -6.84
C LEU A 187 -15.42 -9.21 -7.67
N LYS A 188 -16.59 -9.27 -7.02
CA LYS A 188 -17.87 -9.08 -7.70
C LYS A 188 -17.93 -7.72 -8.39
N PHE A 189 -17.54 -6.64 -7.71
CA PHE A 189 -17.55 -5.30 -8.29
C PHE A 189 -16.54 -5.16 -9.43
N LEU A 190 -15.33 -5.68 -9.25
CA LEU A 190 -14.29 -5.69 -10.28
C LEU A 190 -14.74 -6.37 -11.56
N GLN A 191 -15.40 -7.53 -11.45
CA GLN A 191 -15.90 -8.29 -12.59
C GLN A 191 -17.11 -7.62 -13.26
N THR A 192 -18.02 -7.06 -12.47
CA THR A 192 -19.30 -6.54 -12.94
C THR A 192 -19.16 -5.18 -13.61
N TYR A 193 -18.40 -4.27 -12.99
CA TYR A 193 -18.37 -2.86 -13.40
C TYR A 193 -17.07 -2.44 -14.07
N GLN A 194 -15.95 -3.13 -13.77
CA GLN A 194 -14.64 -2.85 -14.37
C GLN A 194 -14.30 -1.34 -14.33
N PHE A 195 -14.53 -0.71 -13.18
CA PHE A 195 -14.35 0.73 -13.01
C PHE A 195 -12.96 1.16 -13.50
N ASP A 196 -12.91 2.21 -14.32
CA ASP A 196 -11.63 2.81 -14.71
C ASP A 196 -11.11 3.65 -13.54
N CYS A 197 -9.92 3.28 -13.06
CA CYS A 197 -9.35 3.76 -11.82
C CYS A 197 -7.98 4.41 -12.04
N ILE A 198 -7.61 5.33 -11.15
CA ILE A 198 -6.25 5.84 -11.07
C ILE A 198 -5.38 4.87 -10.28
N ALA A 199 -5.89 4.40 -9.13
CA ALA A 199 -5.22 3.45 -8.25
C ALA A 199 -6.24 2.40 -7.81
N PRO A 200 -6.43 1.31 -8.58
CA PRO A 200 -7.56 0.40 -8.39
C PRO A 200 -7.74 -0.09 -6.96
N ASP A 201 -6.70 -0.65 -6.33
CA ASP A 201 -6.78 -1.17 -4.96
C ASP A 201 -7.17 -0.08 -3.95
N GLN A 202 -6.60 1.12 -4.10
CA GLN A 202 -6.89 2.28 -3.27
C GLN A 202 -8.31 2.80 -3.48
N ASP A 203 -8.79 2.86 -4.72
CA ASP A 203 -10.12 3.36 -5.09
C ASP A 203 -11.22 2.42 -4.58
N TYR A 204 -11.02 1.10 -4.68
CA TYR A 204 -11.93 0.11 -4.08
C TYR A 204 -11.94 0.20 -2.55
N LEU A 205 -10.78 0.30 -1.89
CA LEU A 205 -10.73 0.47 -0.44
C LEU A 205 -11.45 1.75 0.01
N ASN A 206 -11.16 2.88 -0.63
CA ASN A 206 -11.77 4.16 -0.33
C ASN A 206 -13.29 4.13 -0.50
N THR A 207 -13.80 3.57 -1.60
CA THR A 207 -15.23 3.56 -1.90
C THR A 207 -16.01 2.54 -1.10
N MET A 208 -15.48 1.31 -0.94
CA MET A 208 -16.17 0.24 -0.22
C MET A 208 -16.11 0.46 1.29
N CYS A 209 -14.98 0.91 1.84
CA CYS A 209 -14.84 1.15 3.28
C CYS A 209 -15.36 2.52 3.73
N HIS A 210 -15.83 3.39 2.83
CA HIS A 210 -16.25 4.77 3.17
C HIS A 210 -17.27 4.79 4.31
N GLY A 211 -17.00 5.59 5.34
CA GLY A 211 -17.78 5.64 6.59
C GLY A 211 -17.37 4.61 7.66
N ARG A 212 -16.44 3.70 7.33
CA ARG A 212 -15.85 2.69 8.24
C ARG A 212 -14.32 2.67 8.17
N ILE A 213 -13.72 3.83 7.96
CA ILE A 213 -12.26 4.05 7.99
C ILE A 213 -11.90 4.78 9.28
N ARG A 214 -10.88 4.29 9.99
CA ARG A 214 -10.19 5.08 11.01
C ARG A 214 -9.14 5.95 10.33
N TYR A 215 -9.39 7.24 10.21
CA TYR A 215 -8.40 8.18 9.70
C TYR A 215 -7.22 8.28 10.68
N LEU A 216 -6.03 7.94 10.21
CA LEU A 216 -4.78 7.99 10.97
C LEU A 216 -4.13 9.37 10.82
N ASP A 217 -3.29 9.70 11.79
CA ASP A 217 -2.40 10.87 11.70
C ASP A 217 -1.40 10.71 10.54
N GLU A 218 -1.09 11.80 9.83
CA GLU A 218 -0.19 11.81 8.68
C GLU A 218 1.23 11.32 9.00
N VAL A 219 1.65 11.30 10.28
CA VAL A 219 2.94 10.71 10.68
C VAL A 219 3.04 9.21 10.34
N TRP A 220 1.91 8.51 10.17
CA TRP A 220 1.88 7.08 9.82
C TRP A 220 1.90 6.81 8.32
N ASP A 221 1.86 7.85 7.49
CA ASP A 221 2.00 7.75 6.04
C ASP A 221 2.57 9.08 5.49
N ALA A 222 3.73 9.47 6.02
CA ALA A 222 4.35 10.74 5.66
C ALA A 222 4.95 10.65 4.26
N MET A 223 4.36 11.37 3.31
CA MET A 223 4.78 11.34 1.91
C MET A 223 5.63 12.55 1.54
N PRO A 224 6.63 12.42 0.66
CA PRO A 224 7.26 13.56 0.03
C PRO A 224 6.22 14.44 -0.69
N LYS A 225 6.28 15.74 -0.46
CA LYS A 225 5.41 16.74 -1.08
C LYS A 225 6.27 17.75 -1.86
N ASP A 226 5.64 18.55 -2.72
CA ASP A 226 6.33 19.67 -3.37
C ASP A 226 7.00 20.58 -2.31
N PRO A 227 8.24 21.09 -2.55
CA PRO A 227 8.97 21.92 -1.60
C PRO A 227 8.21 23.13 -1.04
N GLN A 228 7.15 23.61 -1.71
CA GLN A 228 6.30 24.67 -1.18
C GLN A 228 5.48 24.25 0.06
N TYR A 229 5.27 22.95 0.28
CA TYR A 229 4.52 22.42 1.41
C TYR A 229 5.44 21.99 2.54
N ALA A 230 5.00 22.21 3.78
CA ALA A 230 5.78 21.83 4.95
C ALA A 230 5.85 20.29 5.11
N PRO A 231 7.01 19.74 5.50
CA PRO A 231 7.12 18.33 5.84
C PRO A 231 6.38 18.02 7.15
N VAL A 232 5.89 16.79 7.24
CA VAL A 232 5.42 16.18 8.48
C VAL A 232 6.59 16.09 9.45
N LYS A 233 6.42 16.62 10.66
CA LYS A 233 7.46 16.59 11.69
C LYS A 233 7.43 15.23 12.40
N ASN A 234 8.59 14.65 12.64
CA ASN A 234 8.75 13.36 13.34
C ASN A 234 7.89 12.24 12.73
N PRO A 235 8.01 11.98 11.41
CA PRO A 235 7.24 10.90 10.79
C PRO A 235 7.56 9.58 11.48
N GLN A 236 6.55 8.74 11.69
CA GLN A 236 6.68 7.40 12.26
C GLN A 236 6.80 6.34 11.17
N LEU A 237 6.21 6.62 10.00
CA LEU A 237 6.34 5.85 8.77
C LEU A 237 6.32 6.83 7.60
N ILE A 238 7.33 6.72 6.74
CA ILE A 238 7.52 7.52 5.53
C ILE A 238 7.21 6.63 4.33
N HIS A 239 6.39 7.12 3.42
CA HIS A 239 6.04 6.42 2.19
C HIS A 239 6.49 7.26 1.00
N TYR A 240 7.47 6.77 0.24
CA TYR A 240 7.97 7.44 -0.96
C TYR A 240 7.01 7.21 -2.13
N ASN A 241 5.73 7.55 -1.96
CA ASN A 241 4.69 7.28 -2.95
C ASN A 241 4.89 8.09 -4.25
N LEU A 242 4.18 7.70 -5.30
CA LEU A 242 4.22 8.38 -6.61
C LEU A 242 5.65 8.53 -7.17
N PHE A 243 6.09 9.74 -7.48
CA PHE A 243 7.30 10.01 -8.27
C PHE A 243 8.51 10.42 -7.45
N TYR A 244 8.35 10.72 -6.17
CA TYR A 244 9.44 11.19 -5.32
C TYR A 244 10.23 10.02 -4.72
N LYS A 245 10.99 9.33 -5.58
CA LYS A 245 11.79 8.17 -5.20
C LYS A 245 13.25 8.57 -4.89
N PRO A 246 13.75 8.38 -3.65
CA PRO A 246 15.11 8.78 -3.28
C PRO A 246 16.21 8.00 -4.00
N TRP A 247 15.89 6.85 -4.62
CA TRP A 247 16.79 6.07 -5.48
C TRP A 247 16.76 6.48 -6.96
N TYR A 248 15.98 7.50 -7.33
CA TYR A 248 15.95 8.06 -8.70
C TYR A 248 16.27 9.55 -8.73
N PHE A 249 16.00 10.25 -7.63
CA PHE A 249 16.13 11.70 -7.53
C PHE A 249 16.90 12.08 -6.26
N ASP A 250 17.80 13.05 -6.41
CA ASP A 250 18.48 13.68 -5.28
C ASP A 250 17.57 14.66 -4.54
N HIS A 251 17.92 14.94 -3.28
CA HIS A 251 17.27 15.96 -2.44
C HIS A 251 15.75 15.76 -2.24
N ILE A 252 15.28 14.52 -2.34
CA ILE A 252 13.89 14.17 -2.02
C ILE A 252 13.63 14.36 -0.53
N MET A 253 12.47 14.93 -0.21
CA MET A 253 11.98 15.05 1.16
C MET A 253 12.05 13.71 1.88
N TYR A 254 12.58 13.72 3.10
CA TYR A 254 12.89 12.52 3.91
C TYR A 254 13.95 11.56 3.35
N GLY A 255 14.58 11.83 2.20
CA GLY A 255 15.52 10.90 1.57
C GLY A 255 16.71 10.46 2.45
N HIS A 256 17.11 11.27 3.43
CA HIS A 256 18.12 10.89 4.42
C HIS A 256 17.69 9.68 5.27
N TYR A 257 16.40 9.52 5.58
CA TYR A 257 15.89 8.33 6.25
C TYR A 257 16.05 7.09 5.37
N PHE A 258 15.73 7.18 4.06
CA PHE A 258 15.92 6.07 3.13
C PHE A 258 17.37 5.61 3.09
N TRP A 259 18.29 6.54 2.82
CA TRP A 259 19.71 6.22 2.68
C TRP A 259 20.35 5.70 3.97
N GLN A 260 19.92 6.20 5.13
CA GLN A 260 20.35 5.69 6.44
C GLN A 260 20.15 4.18 6.59
N TYR A 261 19.01 3.65 6.15
CA TYR A 261 18.71 2.22 6.24
C TYR A 261 19.19 1.44 5.02
N ALA A 262 19.11 2.02 3.82
CA ALA A 262 19.61 1.40 2.59
C ALA A 262 21.08 1.00 2.70
N ASP A 263 21.89 1.86 3.31
CA ASP A 263 23.32 1.64 3.57
C ASP A 263 23.64 0.46 4.51
N GLN A 264 22.62 -0.09 5.16
CA GLN A 264 22.74 -1.23 6.07
C GLN A 264 22.13 -2.52 5.51
N THR A 265 21.74 -2.51 4.23
CA THR A 265 21.22 -3.69 3.53
C THR A 265 22.25 -4.26 2.56
N SER A 266 22.06 -5.52 2.14
CA SER A 266 22.83 -6.12 1.03
C SER A 266 22.59 -5.43 -0.32
N TYR A 267 21.62 -4.52 -0.42
CA TYR A 267 21.26 -3.80 -1.63
C TYR A 267 21.91 -2.40 -1.72
N LYS A 268 22.75 -2.01 -0.75
CA LYS A 268 23.41 -0.69 -0.71
C LYS A 268 24.01 -0.29 -2.06
N ASP A 269 24.95 -1.08 -2.58
CA ASP A 269 25.71 -0.72 -3.78
C ASP A 269 24.79 -0.65 -5.01
N MET A 270 23.82 -1.57 -5.12
CA MET A 270 22.80 -1.55 -6.17
C MET A 270 21.97 -0.26 -6.13
N LEU A 271 21.49 0.15 -4.95
CA LEU A 271 20.64 1.33 -4.80
C LEU A 271 21.41 2.62 -5.12
N HIS A 272 22.66 2.75 -4.64
CA HIS A 272 23.53 3.88 -4.99
C HIS A 272 23.83 3.90 -6.49
N GLN A 273 24.12 2.75 -7.09
CA GLN A 273 24.28 2.66 -8.54
C GLN A 273 23.01 3.07 -9.27
N GLN A 274 21.83 2.63 -8.83
CA GLN A 274 20.55 2.99 -9.42
C GLN A 274 20.32 4.51 -9.40
N LEU A 275 20.65 5.19 -8.30
CA LEU A 275 20.56 6.65 -8.21
C LEU A 275 21.50 7.35 -9.20
N ASN A 276 22.74 6.88 -9.28
CA ASN A 276 23.77 7.46 -10.15
C ASN A 276 23.48 7.23 -11.64
N ASP A 277 22.95 6.06 -11.99
CA ASP A 277 22.68 5.65 -13.37
C ASP A 277 21.33 6.22 -13.88
N TYR A 278 20.47 6.75 -13.01
CA TYR A 278 19.18 7.30 -13.42
C TYR A 278 19.37 8.59 -14.23
N THR A 279 19.09 8.52 -15.54
CA THR A 279 19.37 9.62 -16.47
C THR A 279 18.35 10.75 -16.37
N THR A 280 18.73 11.96 -16.78
CA THR A 280 17.80 13.09 -16.91
C THR A 280 16.59 12.76 -17.80
N ALA A 281 16.79 12.03 -18.89
CA ALA A 281 15.70 11.62 -19.78
C ALA A 281 14.68 10.69 -19.08
N GLN A 282 15.14 9.77 -18.24
CA GLN A 282 14.25 8.92 -17.43
C GLN A 282 13.50 9.73 -16.37
N ARG A 283 14.18 10.67 -15.71
CA ARG A 283 13.57 11.61 -14.76
C ARG A 283 12.48 12.46 -15.41
N ASP A 284 12.73 12.97 -16.61
CA ASP A 284 11.75 13.75 -17.38
C ASP A 284 10.57 12.88 -17.84
N ALA A 285 10.83 11.64 -18.27
CA ALA A 285 9.79 10.69 -18.62
C ALA A 285 8.88 10.35 -17.43
N ASP A 286 9.44 10.20 -16.23
CA ASP A 286 8.65 9.98 -15.01
C ASP A 286 7.81 11.21 -14.64
N ARG A 287 8.37 12.42 -14.76
CA ARG A 287 7.59 13.66 -14.59
C ARG A 287 6.46 13.77 -15.61
N ALA A 288 6.66 13.33 -16.86
CA ALA A 288 5.61 13.31 -17.88
C ALA A 288 4.50 12.30 -17.56
N LYS A 289 4.81 11.16 -16.91
CA LYS A 289 3.79 10.21 -16.44
C LYS A 289 2.84 10.85 -15.43
N LEU A 290 3.30 11.76 -14.57
CA LEU A 290 2.44 12.52 -13.67
C LEU A 290 1.40 13.34 -14.44
N THR A 291 1.83 14.06 -15.48
CA THR A 291 0.93 14.85 -16.33
C THR A 291 -0.12 13.96 -17.00
N THR A 292 0.29 12.79 -17.50
CA THR A 292 -0.64 11.80 -18.07
C THR A 292 -1.64 11.29 -17.04
N LEU A 293 -1.19 11.00 -15.81
CA LEU A 293 -2.04 10.58 -14.70
C LEU A 293 -3.09 11.65 -14.36
N MET A 294 -2.67 12.91 -14.27
CA MET A 294 -3.57 14.04 -13.98
C MET A 294 -4.57 14.27 -15.12
N THR A 295 -4.13 14.11 -16.37
CA THR A 295 -5.01 14.20 -17.54
C THR A 295 -6.07 13.09 -17.49
N LYS A 296 -5.68 11.86 -17.18
CA LYS A 296 -6.62 10.75 -17.00
C LYS A 296 -7.61 11.04 -15.87
N ALA A 297 -7.12 11.51 -14.71
CA ALA A 297 -7.95 11.83 -13.55
C ALA A 297 -9.08 12.81 -13.90
N GLY A 298 -8.77 13.88 -14.65
CA GLY A 298 -9.77 14.86 -15.10
C GLY A 298 -10.78 14.35 -16.13
N GLN A 299 -10.55 13.20 -16.75
CA GLN A 299 -11.47 12.60 -17.74
C GLN A 299 -12.36 11.51 -17.15
N LEU A 300 -11.91 10.87 -16.06
CA LEU A 300 -12.60 9.73 -15.45
C LEU A 300 -14.03 10.05 -14.97
N PRO A 301 -14.35 11.23 -14.40
CA PRO A 301 -15.72 11.58 -14.04
C PRO A 301 -16.73 11.51 -15.18
N ASP A 302 -16.29 11.74 -16.42
CA ASP A 302 -17.14 11.74 -17.61
C ASP A 302 -17.39 10.33 -18.17
N THR A 303 -16.60 9.33 -17.75
CA THR A 303 -16.79 7.94 -18.22
C THR A 303 -18.15 7.37 -17.83
N PRO A 304 -18.76 6.48 -18.64
CA PRO A 304 -20.12 5.99 -18.37
C PRO A 304 -20.27 5.26 -17.03
N THR A 305 -19.21 4.59 -16.58
CA THR A 305 -19.22 3.70 -15.41
C THR A 305 -18.22 4.18 -14.37
N THR A 306 -18.71 4.90 -13.37
CA THR A 306 -17.95 5.33 -12.19
C THR A 306 -18.61 4.83 -10.92
N PHE A 307 -17.87 4.75 -9.80
CA PHE A 307 -18.45 4.35 -8.51
C PHE A 307 -19.63 5.25 -8.12
N LYS A 308 -19.51 6.57 -8.30
CA LYS A 308 -20.58 7.54 -8.02
C LYS A 308 -21.83 7.27 -8.86
N LYS A 309 -21.67 7.02 -10.16
CA LYS A 309 -22.80 6.74 -11.09
C LYS A 309 -23.46 5.41 -10.77
N VAL A 310 -22.68 4.37 -10.45
CA VAL A 310 -23.21 3.06 -10.06
C VAL A 310 -23.95 3.13 -8.73
N ALA A 311 -23.39 3.81 -7.72
CA ALA A 311 -24.06 4.04 -6.44
C ALA A 311 -25.41 4.76 -6.61
N ALA A 312 -25.49 5.74 -7.53
CA ALA A 312 -26.72 6.47 -7.83
C ALA A 312 -27.85 5.60 -8.42
N THR A 313 -27.54 4.40 -8.94
CA THR A 313 -28.56 3.43 -9.39
C THR A 313 -29.11 2.55 -8.26
N GLY A 314 -28.67 2.78 -7.01
CA GLY A 314 -29.10 2.03 -5.82
C GLY A 314 -28.23 0.83 -5.49
N VAL A 315 -27.10 0.65 -6.17
CA VAL A 315 -26.14 -0.43 -5.89
C VAL A 315 -25.38 -0.13 -4.59
N PRO A 316 -25.41 -1.02 -3.57
CA PRO A 316 -24.73 -0.78 -2.29
C PRO A 316 -23.23 -1.10 -2.40
N ILE A 317 -22.45 -0.11 -2.84
CA ILE A 317 -20.98 -0.22 -2.96
C ILE A 317 -20.32 -0.35 -1.58
N ARG A 318 -20.80 0.43 -0.61
CA ARG A 318 -20.26 0.47 0.75
C ARG A 318 -20.58 -0.81 1.54
N VAL A 319 -19.66 -1.16 2.43
CA VAL A 319 -19.74 -2.24 3.43
C VAL A 319 -19.75 -1.65 4.83
#